data_AF-A0A5N9B059-F1
#
_entry.id   AF-A0A5N9B059-F1
#
_cell.length_a   1.000
_cell.length_b   1.000
_cell.length_c   1.000
_cell.angle_alpha   90.00
_cell.angle_beta   90.00
_cell.angle_gamma   90.00
#
_symmetry.space_group_name_H-M   'P 1'
#
loop_
_entity.id
_entity.type
_entity.pdbx_description
1 polymer ?
#
loop_
_entity_poly.entity_id
_entity_poly.type
_entity_poly.pdbx_seq_one_letter_code
_entity_poly.pdbx_strand_id
1 'polypeptide(L)'
;MHSIVVAYSGGVDSTFLAKVATDTLGDRALVVTAKSPSLAEDELKLAMSIAKKNRMNHLVIETNELKNPNYKVNDLKRCYYCKQELYQDLIKIAEDRQLKYIVNGANVDDLGDYRPGMNAANDFGVRSPLIEVSLRKVDIRLLSRELSLPTFNKPAQPCLASRIPYGKEVSVDVLSQIEQAEKYIKNLGIDVVRVRHYGELARIEVEPINFPKLLNSTTKNSVTRYFKKLGFKDVSLDPEGYRTGSLNEGKIPSVG
;
A
#
# COMPACT_ATOMS: atom_id res chain seq x y z
N MET A 1 -16.80 -20.10 5.31
CA MET A 1 -17.40 -18.75 5.31
C MET A 1 -18.28 -18.65 4.06
N HIS A 2 -19.60 -18.40 4.18
CA HIS A 2 -20.54 -18.47 3.03
C HIS A 2 -20.72 -17.15 2.27
N SER A 3 -20.32 -16.02 2.85
CA SER A 3 -20.34 -14.71 2.19
C SER A 3 -19.35 -13.77 2.86
N ILE A 4 -18.60 -13.01 2.06
CA ILE A 4 -17.49 -12.20 2.56
C ILE A 4 -17.34 -10.86 1.83
N VAL A 5 -16.80 -9.88 2.54
CA VAL A 5 -16.21 -8.67 1.99
C VAL A 5 -14.68 -8.79 2.10
N VAL A 6 -13.97 -8.69 0.99
CA VAL A 6 -12.50 -8.75 0.94
C VAL A 6 -11.92 -7.33 0.91
N ALA A 7 -11.15 -6.96 1.92
CA ALA A 7 -10.34 -5.75 1.91
C ALA A 7 -9.17 -5.89 0.92
N TYR A 8 -9.31 -5.29 -0.26
CA TYR A 8 -8.44 -5.51 -1.41
C TYR A 8 -7.55 -4.31 -1.73
N SER A 9 -6.23 -4.52 -1.64
CA SER A 9 -5.21 -3.48 -1.82
C SER A 9 -4.50 -3.52 -3.18
N GLY A 10 -4.73 -4.54 -4.00
CA GLY A 10 -3.96 -4.77 -5.23
C GLY A 10 -2.52 -5.27 -5.02
N GLY A 11 -2.14 -5.58 -3.77
CA GLY A 11 -0.93 -6.32 -3.43
C GLY A 11 -1.12 -7.83 -3.52
N VAL A 12 0.00 -8.57 -3.60
CA VAL A 12 0.06 -10.03 -3.83
C VAL A 12 -0.97 -10.80 -2.99
N ASP A 13 -0.96 -10.60 -1.66
CA ASP A 13 -1.75 -11.42 -0.74
C ASP A 13 -3.24 -11.13 -0.87
N SER A 14 -3.59 -9.84 -0.96
CA SER A 14 -4.98 -9.44 -1.14
C SER A 14 -5.54 -9.81 -2.52
N THR A 15 -4.70 -9.83 -3.57
CA THR A 15 -5.12 -10.31 -4.90
C THR A 15 -5.37 -11.81 -4.88
N PHE A 16 -4.48 -12.59 -4.27
CA PHE A 16 -4.65 -14.02 -4.11
C PHE A 16 -5.95 -14.35 -3.36
N LEU A 17 -6.15 -13.73 -2.19
CA LEU A 17 -7.36 -13.93 -1.39
C LEU A 17 -8.63 -13.52 -2.16
N ALA A 18 -8.60 -12.38 -2.85
CA ALA A 18 -9.73 -11.92 -3.66
C ALA A 18 -10.06 -12.89 -4.81
N LYS A 19 -9.06 -13.48 -5.46
CA LYS A 19 -9.24 -14.48 -6.52
C LYS A 19 -9.86 -15.76 -5.96
N VAL A 20 -9.28 -16.32 -4.90
CA VAL A 20 -9.79 -17.54 -4.26
C VAL A 20 -11.22 -17.34 -3.75
N ALA A 21 -11.49 -16.20 -3.14
CA ALA A 21 -12.84 -15.84 -2.69
C ALA A 21 -13.85 -15.77 -3.85
N THR A 22 -13.47 -15.13 -4.95
CA THR A 22 -14.30 -15.01 -6.16
C THR A 22 -14.57 -16.39 -6.76
N ASP A 23 -13.55 -17.24 -6.89
CA ASP A 23 -13.69 -18.58 -7.45
C ASP A 23 -14.55 -19.51 -6.58
N THR A 24 -14.48 -19.33 -5.26
CA THR A 24 -15.16 -20.20 -4.29
C THR A 24 -16.61 -19.76 -4.02
N LEU A 25 -16.86 -18.45 -3.92
CA LEU A 25 -18.12 -17.89 -3.45
C LEU A 25 -18.91 -17.15 -4.54
N GLY A 26 -18.32 -16.91 -5.71
CA GLY A 26 -18.93 -16.14 -6.80
C GLY A 26 -19.42 -14.78 -6.31
N ASP A 27 -20.69 -14.49 -6.56
CA ASP A 27 -21.33 -13.22 -6.19
C ASP A 27 -21.38 -12.94 -4.68
N ARG A 28 -21.18 -13.97 -3.84
CA ARG A 28 -21.13 -13.84 -2.38
C ARG A 28 -19.75 -13.39 -1.87
N ALA A 29 -18.79 -13.13 -2.76
CA ALA A 29 -17.53 -12.45 -2.44
C ALA A 29 -17.52 -11.03 -3.05
N LEU A 30 -17.65 -10.01 -2.20
CA LEU A 30 -17.45 -8.63 -2.61
C LEU A 30 -16.00 -8.21 -2.37
N VAL A 31 -15.31 -7.76 -3.39
CA VAL A 31 -13.92 -7.28 -3.32
C VAL A 31 -13.95 -5.77 -3.23
N VAL A 32 -13.38 -5.17 -2.18
CA VAL A 32 -13.48 -3.72 -1.95
C VAL A 32 -12.11 -3.07 -1.89
N THR A 33 -11.88 -2.05 -2.71
CA THR A 33 -10.69 -1.18 -2.63
C THR A 33 -11.08 0.18 -2.11
N ALA A 34 -10.36 0.65 -1.09
CA ALA A 34 -10.47 2.03 -0.62
C ALA A 34 -9.57 2.95 -1.45
N LYS A 35 -10.19 3.95 -2.06
CA LYS A 35 -9.55 5.09 -2.69
C LYS A 35 -9.40 6.18 -1.64
N SER A 36 -8.16 6.64 -1.45
CA SER A 36 -7.85 7.77 -0.60
C SER A 36 -6.59 8.47 -1.12
N PRO A 37 -6.28 9.70 -0.66
CA PRO A 37 -5.04 10.38 -1.03
C PRO A 37 -3.77 9.61 -0.65
N SER A 38 -3.86 8.61 0.22
CA SER A 38 -2.72 7.77 0.64
C SER A 38 -2.41 6.63 -0.35
N LEU A 39 -3.35 6.29 -1.24
CA LEU A 39 -3.19 5.30 -2.29
C LEU A 39 -2.83 5.99 -3.60
N ALA A 40 -1.71 5.61 -4.21
CA ALA A 40 -1.33 6.12 -5.51
C ALA A 40 -2.36 5.72 -6.59
N GLU A 41 -2.69 6.66 -7.48
CA GLU A 41 -3.68 6.50 -8.53
C GLU A 41 -3.32 5.35 -9.49
N ASP A 42 -2.04 5.20 -9.81
CA ASP A 42 -1.57 4.11 -10.69
C ASP A 42 -1.73 2.74 -10.01
N GLU A 43 -1.62 2.66 -8.68
CA GLU A 43 -1.90 1.43 -7.91
C GLU A 43 -3.41 1.12 -7.89
N LEU A 44 -4.26 2.13 -7.73
CA LEU A 44 -5.72 1.97 -7.81
C LEU A 44 -6.14 1.45 -9.20
N LYS A 45 -5.65 2.08 -10.27
CA LYS A 45 -5.91 1.65 -11.66
C LYS A 45 -5.46 0.22 -11.91
N LEU A 46 -4.28 -0.16 -11.41
CA LEU A 46 -3.77 -1.52 -11.51
C LEU A 46 -4.67 -2.50 -10.75
N ALA A 47 -5.06 -2.18 -9.52
CA ALA A 47 -5.95 -3.01 -8.70
C ALA A 47 -7.30 -3.25 -9.39
N MET A 48 -7.93 -2.20 -9.94
CA MET A 48 -9.17 -2.26 -10.71
C MET A 48 -9.02 -3.10 -11.99
N SER A 49 -7.92 -2.92 -12.72
CA SER A 49 -7.63 -3.69 -13.94
C SER A 49 -7.50 -5.19 -13.66
N ILE A 50 -6.79 -5.55 -12.58
CA ILE A 50 -6.65 -6.94 -12.13
C ILE A 50 -8.01 -7.51 -11.71
N ALA A 51 -8.79 -6.76 -10.93
CA ALA A 51 -10.10 -7.20 -10.47
C ALA A 51 -11.05 -7.47 -11.64
N LYS A 52 -11.09 -6.56 -12.62
CA LYS A 52 -11.86 -6.73 -13.86
C LYS A 52 -11.40 -7.96 -14.67
N LYS A 53 -10.10 -8.13 -14.88
CA LYS A 53 -9.55 -9.28 -15.63
C LYS A 53 -9.90 -10.62 -14.98
N ASN A 54 -10.01 -10.65 -13.66
CA ASN A 54 -10.33 -11.84 -12.88
C ASN A 54 -11.81 -11.97 -12.53
N ARG A 55 -12.69 -11.14 -13.13
CA ARG A 55 -14.15 -11.16 -12.92
C ARG A 55 -14.55 -11.07 -11.44
N MET A 56 -13.77 -10.33 -10.64
CA MET A 56 -14.08 -10.08 -9.25
C MET A 56 -15.29 -9.12 -9.17
N ASN A 57 -16.23 -9.39 -8.25
CA ASN A 57 -17.28 -8.44 -7.90
C ASN A 57 -16.64 -7.28 -7.12
N HIS A 58 -16.11 -6.30 -7.85
CA HIS A 58 -15.24 -5.25 -7.31
C HIS A 58 -15.98 -3.93 -7.10
N LEU A 59 -15.82 -3.35 -5.91
CA LEU A 59 -16.32 -2.05 -5.53
C LEU A 59 -15.16 -1.16 -5.08
N VAL A 60 -15.11 0.07 -5.60
CA VAL A 60 -14.22 1.12 -5.08
C VAL A 60 -15.04 2.03 -4.19
N ILE A 61 -14.54 2.28 -2.98
CA ILE A 61 -15.12 3.22 -2.03
C ILE A 61 -14.14 4.35 -1.75
N GLU A 62 -14.63 5.52 -1.36
CA GLU A 62 -13.78 6.63 -0.94
C GLU A 62 -13.67 6.65 0.59
N THR A 63 -12.44 6.57 1.11
CA THR A 63 -12.17 6.70 2.55
C THR A 63 -11.51 8.04 2.85
N ASN A 64 -11.75 8.57 4.04
CA ASN A 64 -11.32 9.91 4.42
C ASN A 64 -10.43 9.90 5.66
N GLU A 65 -9.43 9.02 5.70
CA GLU A 65 -8.57 8.88 6.89
C GLU A 65 -7.85 10.17 7.28
N LEU A 66 -7.63 11.10 6.33
CA LEU A 66 -7.06 12.43 6.58
C LEU A 66 -7.97 13.36 7.40
N LYS A 67 -9.26 13.04 7.58
CA LYS A 67 -10.15 13.75 8.51
C LYS A 67 -9.86 13.38 9.97
N ASN A 68 -9.22 12.23 10.22
CA ASN A 68 -8.86 11.79 11.55
C ASN A 68 -7.54 12.46 11.99
N PRO A 69 -7.55 13.32 13.02
CA PRO A 69 -6.33 13.97 13.51
C PRO A 69 -5.24 12.97 13.91
N ASN A 70 -5.62 11.79 14.41
CA ASN A 70 -4.67 10.76 14.80
C ASN A 70 -3.97 10.09 13.61
N TYR A 71 -4.59 10.11 12.42
CA TYR A 71 -3.91 9.71 11.18
C TYR A 71 -2.92 10.79 10.74
N LYS A 72 -3.36 12.07 10.81
CA LYS A 72 -2.55 13.22 10.36
C LYS A 72 -1.24 13.37 11.11
N VAL A 73 -1.19 13.12 12.43
CA VAL A 73 0.05 13.25 13.21
C VAL A 73 1.16 12.26 12.81
N ASN A 74 0.83 11.24 12.02
CA ASN A 74 1.78 10.27 11.48
C ASN A 74 2.63 9.59 12.56
N ASP A 75 2.02 9.15 13.64
CA ASP A 75 2.71 8.37 14.67
C ASP A 75 2.82 6.89 14.27
N LEU A 76 3.33 6.07 15.19
CA LEU A 76 3.43 4.63 14.98
C LEU A 76 2.07 3.95 14.79
N LYS A 77 0.96 4.58 15.23
CA LYS A 77 -0.41 4.07 15.10
C LYS A 77 -1.13 4.56 13.83
N ARG A 78 -0.50 5.37 12.96
CA ARG A 78 -1.10 5.83 11.68
C ARG A 78 -1.82 4.71 10.92
N CYS A 79 -1.17 3.55 10.77
CA CYS A 79 -1.74 2.41 10.05
C CYS A 79 -2.97 1.81 10.74
N TYR A 80 -3.06 1.88 12.06
CA TYR A 80 -4.26 1.48 12.81
C TYR A 80 -5.43 2.39 12.43
N TYR A 81 -5.26 3.72 12.50
CA TYR A 81 -6.34 4.68 12.19
C TYR A 81 -6.81 4.61 10.74
N CYS A 82 -5.90 4.37 9.80
CA CYS A 82 -6.25 4.12 8.40
C CYS A 82 -7.10 2.85 8.24
N LYS A 83 -6.76 1.77 8.95
CA LYS A 83 -7.52 0.52 8.91
C LYS A 83 -8.85 0.61 9.65
N GLN A 84 -8.91 1.37 10.73
CA GLN A 84 -10.14 1.66 11.46
C GLN A 84 -11.20 2.27 10.54
N GLU A 85 -10.86 3.36 9.82
CA GLU A 85 -11.74 4.00 8.84
C GLU A 85 -12.24 2.99 7.79
N LEU A 86 -11.30 2.24 7.18
CA LEU A 86 -11.63 1.22 6.20
C LEU A 86 -12.61 0.20 6.75
N TYR A 87 -12.34 -0.39 7.92
CA TYR A 87 -13.17 -1.45 8.47
C TYR A 87 -14.55 -0.95 8.92
N GLN A 88 -14.65 0.29 9.41
CA GLN A 88 -15.95 0.92 9.68
C GLN A 88 -16.82 1.00 8.43
N ASP A 89 -16.26 1.37 7.29
CA ASP A 89 -17.01 1.44 6.03
C ASP A 89 -17.32 0.05 5.47
N LEU A 90 -16.40 -0.91 5.60
CA LEU A 90 -16.66 -2.29 5.18
C LEU A 90 -17.76 -2.96 6.01
N ILE A 91 -17.90 -2.63 7.30
CA ILE A 91 -19.00 -3.12 8.15
C ILE A 91 -20.34 -2.65 7.60
N LYS A 92 -20.50 -1.36 7.33
CA LYS A 92 -21.74 -0.81 6.74
C LYS A 92 -22.09 -1.51 5.43
N ILE A 93 -21.10 -1.69 4.55
CA ILE A 93 -21.27 -2.38 3.27
C ILE A 93 -21.66 -3.85 3.46
N ALA A 94 -21.06 -4.53 4.43
CA ALA A 94 -21.38 -5.92 4.75
C ALA A 94 -22.81 -6.06 5.26
N GLU A 95 -23.27 -5.15 6.13
CA GLU A 95 -24.64 -5.08 6.63
C GLU A 95 -25.64 -4.82 5.50
N ASP A 96 -25.42 -3.77 4.70
CA ASP A 96 -26.29 -3.40 3.57
C ASP A 96 -26.46 -4.54 2.55
N ARG A 97 -25.39 -5.32 2.33
CA ARG A 97 -25.37 -6.42 1.35
C ARG A 97 -25.58 -7.80 1.96
N GLN A 98 -25.86 -7.88 3.27
CA GLN A 98 -26.07 -9.14 3.99
C GLN A 98 -24.91 -10.14 3.79
N LEU A 99 -23.68 -9.63 3.88
CA LEU A 99 -22.42 -10.39 3.83
C LEU A 99 -21.91 -10.57 5.27
N LYS A 100 -21.55 -11.80 5.64
CA LYS A 100 -21.36 -12.15 7.05
C LYS A 100 -19.97 -11.80 7.61
N TYR A 101 -18.93 -11.91 6.79
CA TYR A 101 -17.56 -11.76 7.25
C TYR A 101 -16.82 -10.69 6.46
N ILE A 102 -15.92 -9.98 7.13
CA ILE A 102 -14.92 -9.13 6.48
C ILE A 102 -13.58 -9.83 6.61
N VAL A 103 -12.83 -9.89 5.51
CA VAL A 103 -11.53 -10.58 5.47
C VAL A 103 -10.44 -9.66 4.93
N ASN A 104 -9.20 -9.87 5.38
CA ASN A 104 -8.02 -9.20 4.87
C ASN A 104 -6.97 -10.20 4.37
N GLY A 105 -6.00 -9.72 3.60
CA GLY A 105 -4.90 -10.53 3.05
C GLY A 105 -3.69 -10.68 3.98
N ALA A 106 -3.81 -10.50 5.29
CA ALA A 106 -2.68 -10.75 6.20
C ALA A 106 -2.33 -12.25 6.18
N ASN A 107 -1.03 -12.55 6.25
CA ASN A 107 -0.46 -13.90 6.14
C ASN A 107 0.50 -14.18 7.32
N VAL A 108 1.01 -15.41 7.43
CA VAL A 108 1.80 -15.85 8.60
C VAL A 108 3.05 -15.00 8.82
N ASP A 109 3.71 -14.53 7.75
CA ASP A 109 4.94 -13.72 7.88
C ASP A 109 4.66 -12.34 8.50
N ASP A 110 3.38 -11.93 8.60
CA ASP A 110 2.98 -10.67 9.22
C ASP A 110 2.89 -10.77 10.76
N LEU A 111 2.85 -11.97 11.35
CA LEU A 111 2.61 -12.20 12.79
C LEU A 111 3.74 -11.73 13.72
N GLY A 112 4.97 -11.61 13.19
CA GLY A 112 6.13 -11.10 13.93
C GLY A 112 6.37 -9.59 13.79
N ASP A 113 5.73 -8.96 12.79
CA ASP A 113 5.97 -7.55 12.47
C ASP A 113 5.19 -6.61 13.41
N TYR A 114 5.78 -5.45 13.72
CA TYR A 114 5.02 -4.34 14.31
C TYR A 114 3.97 -3.82 13.32
N ARG A 115 2.76 -4.38 13.36
CA ARG A 115 1.65 -4.02 12.47
C ARG A 115 0.42 -3.57 13.24
N PRO A 116 0.35 -2.27 13.60
CA PRO A 116 -0.85 -1.67 14.19
C PRO A 116 -2.14 -1.94 13.39
N GLY A 117 -2.03 -2.13 12.07
CA GLY A 117 -3.17 -2.49 11.23
C GLY A 117 -3.79 -3.86 11.54
N MET A 118 -3.03 -4.81 12.11
CA MET A 118 -3.58 -6.09 12.57
C MET A 118 -4.39 -5.93 13.86
N ASN A 119 -3.99 -5.01 14.74
CA ASN A 119 -4.77 -4.69 15.94
C ASN A 119 -6.15 -4.16 15.53
N ALA A 120 -6.20 -3.27 14.53
CA ALA A 120 -7.48 -2.81 13.96
C ALA A 120 -8.30 -3.95 13.35
N ALA A 121 -7.66 -4.97 12.76
CA ALA A 121 -8.41 -6.12 12.23
C ALA A 121 -9.10 -6.89 13.38
N ASN A 122 -8.40 -7.11 14.49
CA ASN A 122 -8.95 -7.79 15.67
C ASN A 122 -10.09 -6.97 16.30
N ASP A 123 -9.90 -5.67 16.49
CA ASP A 123 -10.88 -4.78 17.14
C ASP A 123 -12.20 -4.70 16.35
N PHE A 124 -12.14 -4.87 15.03
CA PHE A 124 -13.31 -4.82 14.13
C PHE A 124 -13.80 -6.21 13.68
N GLY A 125 -13.31 -7.29 14.29
CA GLY A 125 -13.73 -8.67 13.97
C GLY A 125 -13.40 -9.11 12.54
N VAL A 126 -12.39 -8.50 11.92
CA VAL A 126 -11.92 -8.83 10.57
C VAL A 126 -11.07 -10.09 10.62
N ARG A 127 -11.42 -11.07 9.80
CA ARG A 127 -10.71 -12.34 9.71
C ARG A 127 -9.52 -12.25 8.75
N SER A 128 -8.53 -13.10 8.97
CA SER A 128 -7.31 -13.16 8.14
C SER A 128 -7.12 -14.59 7.63
N PRO A 129 -7.86 -15.01 6.58
CA PRO A 129 -7.94 -16.42 6.19
C PRO A 129 -6.58 -17.03 5.85
N LEU A 130 -5.65 -16.26 5.29
CA LEU A 130 -4.31 -16.77 4.95
C LEU A 130 -3.48 -17.10 6.20
N ILE A 131 -3.66 -16.37 7.30
CA ILE A 131 -3.11 -16.74 8.61
C ILE A 131 -3.81 -18.00 9.15
N GLU A 132 -5.14 -18.05 9.07
CA GLU A 132 -5.94 -19.16 9.60
C GLU A 132 -5.59 -20.52 8.94
N VAL A 133 -5.18 -20.51 7.68
CA VAL A 133 -4.69 -21.69 6.96
C VAL A 133 -3.17 -21.79 6.90
N SER A 134 -2.45 -20.99 7.71
CA SER A 134 -0.99 -21.01 7.84
C SER A 134 -0.19 -20.77 6.55
N LEU A 135 -0.74 -20.01 5.60
CA LEU A 135 -0.05 -19.65 4.37
C LEU A 135 0.99 -18.56 4.63
N ARG A 136 2.21 -18.82 4.15
CA ARG A 136 3.30 -17.83 4.09
C ARG A 136 3.29 -17.13 2.75
N LYS A 137 4.02 -16.03 2.67
CA LYS A 137 4.23 -15.21 1.47
C LYS A 137 4.75 -16.04 0.31
N VAL A 138 5.65 -16.98 0.57
CA VAL A 138 6.21 -17.87 -0.46
C VAL A 138 5.12 -18.75 -1.08
N ASP A 139 4.24 -19.33 -0.26
CA ASP A 139 3.14 -20.17 -0.72
C ASP A 139 2.15 -19.35 -1.54
N ILE A 140 1.80 -18.16 -1.06
CA ILE A 140 0.90 -17.23 -1.75
C ILE A 140 1.46 -16.86 -3.13
N ARG A 141 2.77 -16.59 -3.26
CA ARG A 141 3.39 -16.28 -4.56
C ARG A 141 3.36 -17.48 -5.51
N LEU A 142 3.61 -18.69 -5.02
CA LEU A 142 3.54 -19.91 -5.82
C LEU A 142 2.13 -20.17 -6.33
N LEU A 143 1.13 -20.16 -5.43
CA LEU A 143 -0.28 -20.35 -5.77
C LEU A 143 -0.80 -19.22 -6.68
N SER A 144 -0.35 -17.98 -6.46
CA SER A 144 -0.68 -16.86 -7.36
C SER A 144 -0.15 -17.08 -8.78
N ARG A 145 1.04 -17.68 -8.92
CA ARG A 145 1.62 -18.02 -10.22
C ARG A 145 0.80 -19.10 -10.93
N GLU A 146 0.37 -20.13 -10.20
CA GLU A 146 -0.49 -21.19 -10.73
C GLU A 146 -1.84 -20.65 -11.20
N LEU A 147 -2.42 -19.70 -10.45
CA LEU A 147 -3.64 -18.97 -10.83
C LEU A 147 -3.41 -17.89 -11.90
N SER A 148 -2.20 -17.78 -12.47
CA SER A 148 -1.82 -16.79 -13.48
C SER A 148 -2.07 -15.33 -13.06
N LEU A 149 -1.98 -15.03 -11.76
CA LEU A 149 -2.16 -13.69 -11.22
C LEU A 149 -0.91 -12.84 -11.49
N PRO A 150 -1.04 -11.66 -12.14
CA PRO A 150 0.13 -10.85 -12.52
C PRO A 150 0.87 -10.26 -11.31
N THR A 151 0.28 -10.29 -10.12
CA THR A 151 0.89 -9.78 -8.89
C THR A 151 1.82 -10.78 -8.22
N PHE A 152 1.96 -12.03 -8.72
CA PHE A 152 2.75 -13.07 -8.06
C PHE A 152 4.20 -12.65 -7.75
N ASN A 153 4.80 -11.77 -8.58
CA ASN A 153 6.14 -11.23 -8.37
C ASN A 153 6.16 -9.71 -8.08
N LYS A 154 4.99 -9.12 -7.76
CA LYS A 154 4.92 -7.68 -7.45
C LYS A 154 5.67 -7.40 -6.13
N PRO A 155 6.55 -6.39 -6.08
CA PRO A 155 7.16 -5.94 -4.84
C PRO A 155 6.12 -5.33 -3.89
N ALA A 156 6.40 -5.31 -2.58
CA ALA A 156 5.55 -4.61 -1.63
C ALA A 156 5.51 -3.11 -1.95
N GLN A 157 4.32 -2.54 -1.99
CA GLN A 157 4.09 -1.11 -2.21
C GLN A 157 3.28 -0.56 -1.02
N PRO A 158 3.95 -0.07 0.04
CA PRO A 158 3.27 0.62 1.12
C PRO A 158 2.59 1.91 0.64
N CYS A 159 1.63 2.41 1.40
CA CYS A 159 0.93 3.67 1.09
C CYS A 159 1.89 4.88 0.99
N LEU A 160 1.48 5.94 0.32
CA LEU A 160 2.29 7.15 0.11
C LEU A 160 2.74 7.78 1.45
N ALA A 161 1.93 7.70 2.51
CA ALA A 161 2.29 8.20 3.84
C ALA A 161 3.52 7.52 4.45
N SER A 162 3.90 6.32 3.99
CA SER A 162 5.16 5.67 4.39
C SER A 162 6.41 6.41 3.91
N ARG A 163 6.30 7.42 3.05
CA ARG A 163 7.42 8.27 2.62
C ARG A 163 7.66 9.44 3.56
N ILE A 164 6.77 9.63 4.54
CA ILE A 164 6.81 10.73 5.50
C ILE A 164 7.37 10.21 6.82
N PRO A 165 8.45 10.79 7.37
CA PRO A 165 9.00 10.41 8.67
C PRO A 165 7.95 10.48 9.79
N TYR A 166 7.98 9.51 10.70
CA TYR A 166 7.09 9.51 11.85
C TYR A 166 7.15 10.81 12.65
N GLY A 167 5.98 11.31 13.06
CA GLY A 167 5.78 12.57 13.76
C GLY A 167 5.69 13.80 12.85
N LYS A 168 5.79 13.64 11.52
CA LYS A 168 5.55 14.71 10.55
C LYS A 168 4.16 14.59 9.95
N GLU A 169 3.44 15.69 9.90
CA GLU A 169 2.03 15.72 9.50
C GLU A 169 1.81 15.15 8.08
N VAL A 170 0.79 14.30 7.95
CA VAL A 170 0.28 13.85 6.65
C VAL A 170 -0.79 14.82 6.17
N SER A 171 -0.61 15.35 4.96
CA SER A 171 -1.61 16.19 4.28
C SER A 171 -1.80 15.75 2.82
N VAL A 172 -2.91 16.17 2.22
CA VAL A 172 -3.18 15.91 0.79
C VAL A 172 -2.06 16.46 -0.09
N ASP A 173 -1.59 17.68 0.20
CA ASP A 173 -0.54 18.33 -0.58
C ASP A 173 0.78 17.55 -0.53
N VAL A 174 1.19 17.09 0.66
CA VAL A 174 2.41 16.29 0.83
C VAL A 174 2.29 14.97 0.08
N LEU A 175 1.16 14.27 0.19
CA LEU A 175 0.94 12.99 -0.51
C LEU A 175 0.93 13.17 -2.03
N SER A 176 0.29 14.22 -2.53
CA SER A 176 0.27 14.58 -3.95
C SER A 176 1.66 14.93 -4.47
N GLN A 177 2.45 15.67 -3.67
CA GLN A 177 3.82 16.02 -4.00
C GLN A 177 4.70 14.76 -4.14
N ILE A 178 4.57 13.82 -3.20
CA ILE A 178 5.27 12.53 -3.23
C ILE A 178 4.86 11.70 -4.44
N GLU A 179 3.56 11.58 -4.71
CA GLU A 179 3.04 10.80 -5.83
C GLU A 179 3.55 11.33 -7.17
N GLN A 180 3.46 12.63 -7.40
CA GLN A 180 3.95 13.28 -8.62
C GLN A 180 5.46 13.09 -8.78
N ALA A 181 6.22 13.20 -7.69
CA ALA A 181 7.65 12.98 -7.70
C ALA A 181 8.01 11.53 -8.04
N GLU A 182 7.38 10.53 -7.40
CA GLU A 182 7.60 9.11 -7.70
C GLU A 182 7.20 8.78 -9.14
N LYS A 183 6.06 9.29 -9.60
CA LYS A 183 5.58 9.09 -10.97
C LYS A 183 6.55 9.64 -12.01
N TYR A 184 7.14 10.80 -11.76
CA TYR A 184 8.13 11.38 -12.64
C TYR A 184 9.36 10.49 -12.78
N ILE A 185 9.88 9.95 -11.67
CA ILE A 185 11.01 9.02 -11.70
C ILE A 185 10.65 7.70 -12.39
N LYS A 186 9.44 7.17 -12.14
CA LYS A 186 8.93 5.98 -12.84
C LYS A 186 8.87 6.17 -14.36
N ASN A 187 8.44 7.33 -14.83
CA ASN A 187 8.40 7.67 -16.25
C ASN A 187 9.79 7.74 -16.91
N LEU A 188 10.86 7.83 -16.12
CA LEU A 188 12.22 7.68 -16.64
C LEU A 188 12.57 6.20 -16.89
N GLY A 189 11.72 5.24 -16.51
CA GLY A 189 11.98 3.80 -16.56
C GLY A 189 12.73 3.31 -15.33
N ILE A 190 12.31 3.76 -14.14
CA ILE A 190 12.82 3.30 -12.83
C ILE A 190 11.60 2.90 -11.98
N ASP A 191 11.27 1.61 -11.96
CA ASP A 191 10.00 1.13 -11.37
C ASP A 191 10.00 1.17 -9.83
N VAL A 192 11.13 0.80 -9.22
CA VAL A 192 11.30 0.77 -7.77
C VAL A 192 11.91 2.10 -7.31
N VAL A 193 11.04 3.00 -6.87
CA VAL A 193 11.40 4.31 -6.33
C VAL A 193 10.63 4.61 -5.05
N ARG A 194 11.29 5.30 -4.12
CA ARG A 194 10.65 6.03 -3.01
C ARG A 194 11.13 7.47 -3.04
N VAL A 195 10.21 8.43 -2.86
CA VAL A 195 10.58 9.82 -2.61
C VAL A 195 10.21 10.17 -1.18
N ARG A 196 11.20 10.18 -0.28
CA ARG A 196 11.01 10.56 1.12
C ARG A 196 10.86 12.07 1.25
N HIS A 197 9.89 12.48 2.05
CA HIS A 197 9.53 13.88 2.25
C HIS A 197 10.01 14.36 3.62
N TYR A 198 10.98 15.27 3.62
CA TYR A 198 11.54 15.88 4.83
C TYR A 198 11.20 17.38 4.91
N GLY A 199 9.97 17.75 4.57
CA GLY A 199 9.57 19.15 4.46
C GLY A 199 10.00 19.74 3.12
N GLU A 200 11.08 20.52 3.13
CA GLU A 200 11.59 21.18 1.93
C GLU A 200 12.58 20.31 1.13
N LEU A 201 13.01 19.19 1.71
CA LEU A 201 13.93 18.23 1.10
C LEU A 201 13.18 16.99 0.59
N ALA A 202 13.37 16.68 -0.69
CA ALA A 202 13.07 15.37 -1.25
C ALA A 202 14.32 14.48 -1.23
N ARG A 203 14.20 13.27 -0.70
CA ARG A 203 15.23 12.24 -0.82
C ARG A 203 14.74 11.08 -1.67
N ILE A 204 15.41 10.86 -2.78
CA ILE A 204 15.10 9.79 -3.73
C ILE A 204 15.84 8.53 -3.29
N GLU A 205 15.11 7.44 -3.12
CA GLU A 205 15.67 6.10 -2.92
C GLU A 205 15.32 5.26 -4.15
N VAL A 206 16.33 4.73 -4.82
CA VAL A 206 16.20 3.77 -5.94
C VAL A 206 17.22 2.65 -5.76
N GLU A 207 17.04 1.54 -6.47
CA GLU A 207 18.07 0.50 -6.49
C GLU A 207 19.40 1.05 -7.03
N PRO A 208 20.57 0.66 -6.48
CA PRO A 208 21.88 1.18 -6.89
C PRO A 208 22.16 1.06 -8.39
N ILE A 209 21.62 0.04 -9.06
CA ILE A 209 21.71 -0.14 -10.51
C ILE A 209 21.18 1.07 -11.31
N ASN A 210 20.25 1.84 -10.72
CA ASN A 210 19.65 3.03 -11.32
C ASN A 210 20.42 4.33 -11.02
N PHE A 211 21.46 4.30 -10.16
CA PHE A 211 22.23 5.49 -9.81
C PHE A 211 22.87 6.18 -11.02
N PRO A 212 23.55 5.48 -11.95
CA PRO A 212 24.18 6.14 -13.09
C PRO A 212 23.18 6.94 -13.95
N LYS A 213 21.95 6.43 -14.07
CA LYS A 213 20.87 7.06 -14.82
C LYS A 213 20.40 8.37 -14.18
N LEU A 214 20.26 8.40 -12.85
CA LEU A 214 19.87 9.61 -12.11
C LEU A 214 21.01 10.63 -11.99
N LEU A 215 22.26 10.16 -11.92
CA LEU A 215 23.45 11.00 -11.79
C LEU A 215 23.92 11.60 -13.11
N ASN A 216 23.47 11.06 -14.25
CA ASN A 216 23.67 11.67 -15.56
C ASN A 216 23.17 13.13 -15.56
N SER A 217 23.99 14.07 -16.04
CA SER A 217 23.72 15.52 -15.98
C SER A 217 22.36 15.92 -16.55
N THR A 218 21.92 15.31 -17.65
CA THR A 218 20.63 15.62 -18.28
C THR A 218 19.48 15.20 -17.37
N THR A 219 19.49 13.94 -16.91
CA THR A 219 18.46 13.41 -16.00
C THR A 219 18.46 14.17 -14.67
N LYS A 220 19.63 14.36 -14.06
CA LYS A 220 19.82 15.09 -12.80
C LYS A 220 19.19 16.48 -12.87
N ASN A 221 19.50 17.25 -13.91
CA ASN A 221 18.97 18.59 -14.09
C ASN A 221 17.45 18.59 -14.30
N SER A 222 16.96 17.62 -15.06
CA SER A 222 15.52 17.47 -15.33
C SER A 222 14.74 17.12 -14.07
N VAL A 223 15.22 16.13 -13.29
CA VAL A 223 14.66 15.73 -11.99
C VAL A 223 14.68 16.91 -11.01
N THR A 224 15.82 17.57 -10.85
CA THR A 224 15.95 18.72 -9.93
C THR A 224 14.97 19.83 -10.30
N ARG A 225 14.85 20.18 -11.59
CA ARG A 225 13.91 21.20 -12.06
C ARG A 225 12.47 20.81 -11.79
N TYR A 226 12.09 19.56 -12.06
CA TYR A 226 10.73 19.08 -11.84
C TYR A 226 10.36 19.08 -10.36
N PHE A 227 11.24 18.56 -9.48
CA PHE A 227 11.01 18.52 -8.04
C PHE A 227 10.93 19.93 -7.43
N LYS A 228 11.73 20.88 -7.93
CA LYS A 228 11.59 22.30 -7.54
C LYS A 228 10.24 22.89 -7.91
N LYS A 229 9.68 22.54 -9.07
CA LYS A 229 8.31 22.94 -9.46
C LYS A 229 7.24 22.32 -8.57
N LEU A 230 7.50 21.13 -8.02
CA LEU A 230 6.62 20.50 -7.04
C LEU A 230 6.70 21.16 -5.66
N GLY A 231 7.66 22.06 -5.40
CA GLY A 231 7.80 22.80 -4.15
C GLY A 231 8.95 22.36 -3.23
N PHE A 232 9.80 21.43 -3.66
CA PHE A 232 11.02 21.09 -2.90
C PHE A 232 12.11 22.15 -3.11
N LYS A 233 12.81 22.56 -2.06
CA LYS A 233 14.01 23.40 -2.18
C LYS A 233 15.22 22.57 -2.58
N ASP A 234 15.35 21.40 -1.94
CA ASP A 234 16.48 20.50 -2.11
C ASP A 234 16.04 19.11 -2.57
N VAL A 235 16.90 18.49 -3.39
CA VAL A 235 16.70 17.14 -3.92
C VAL A 235 17.99 16.37 -3.74
N SER A 236 17.89 15.20 -3.12
CA SER A 236 19.02 14.31 -2.85
C SER A 236 18.74 12.90 -3.32
N LEU A 237 19.81 12.17 -3.64
CA LEU A 237 19.79 10.71 -3.84
C LEU A 237 20.32 10.08 -2.54
N ASP A 238 19.59 9.13 -1.97
CA ASP A 238 20.07 8.39 -0.80
C ASP A 238 21.29 7.54 -1.21
N PRO A 239 22.46 7.71 -0.57
CA PRO A 239 23.67 6.97 -0.92
C PRO A 239 23.54 5.47 -0.66
N GLU A 240 22.68 5.05 0.27
CA GLU A 240 22.41 3.63 0.54
C GLU A 240 21.38 3.03 -0.45
N GLY A 241 20.69 3.89 -1.20
CA GLY A 241 19.66 3.49 -2.17
C GLY A 241 18.37 2.99 -1.52
N TYR A 242 17.60 2.24 -2.28
CA TYR A 242 16.33 1.68 -1.81
C TYR A 242 16.56 0.55 -0.80
N ARG A 243 16.00 0.73 0.41
CA ARG A 243 16.00 -0.26 1.48
C ARG A 243 14.60 -0.43 2.06
N THR A 244 14.20 -1.67 2.33
CA THR A 244 12.89 -1.94 2.95
C THR A 244 12.95 -1.50 4.41
N GLY A 245 11.97 -0.71 4.86
CA GLY A 245 11.89 -0.28 6.26
C GLY A 245 12.85 0.83 6.67
N SER A 246 13.44 1.60 5.74
CA SER A 246 14.42 2.66 6.08
C SER A 246 13.94 3.69 7.13
N LEU A 247 12.63 3.99 7.20
CA LEU A 247 12.07 4.90 8.22
C LEU A 247 11.72 4.23 9.56
N ASN A 248 11.81 2.91 9.64
CA ASN A 248 11.54 2.13 10.87
C ASN A 248 12.80 1.99 11.74
N GLU A 249 13.99 2.18 11.15
CA GLU A 249 15.28 2.06 11.84
C GLU A 249 15.34 2.99 13.06
N GLY A 250 15.64 2.42 14.23
CA GLY A 250 15.73 3.14 15.50
C GLY A 250 14.39 3.62 16.09
N LYS A 251 13.25 3.35 15.44
CA LYS A 251 11.90 3.75 15.92
C LYS A 251 10.99 2.57 16.25
N ILE A 252 11.22 1.43 15.61
CA ILE A 252 10.54 0.17 15.88
C ILE A 252 11.63 -0.84 16.23
N PRO A 253 11.50 -1.63 17.32
CA PRO A 253 12.47 -2.67 17.61
C PRO A 253 12.60 -3.59 16.40
N SER A 254 13.83 -3.78 15.93
CA SER A 254 14.13 -4.73 14.86
C SER A 254 13.67 -6.11 15.30
N VAL A 255 12.72 -6.68 14.56
CA VAL A 255 12.33 -8.08 14.72
C VAL A 255 13.41 -8.87 13.99
N GLY A 256 14.27 -9.54 14.78
CA GLY A 256 15.31 -10.43 14.28
C GLY A 256 14.75 -11.73 13.71
#